data_AF-A0A662JEF9-F1
#
_entry.id   AF-A0A662JEF9-F1
#
_cell.length_a   1.000
_cell.length_b   1.000
_cell.length_c   1.000
_cell.angle_alpha   90.00
_cell.angle_beta   90.00
_cell.angle_gamma   90.00
#
_symmetry.space_group_name_H-M   'P 1'
#
loop_
_entity.id
_entity.type
_entity.pdbx_description
1 polymer ?
#
loop_
_entity_poly.entity_id
_entity_poly.type
_entity_poly.pdbx_seq_one_letter_code
_entity_poly.pdbx_strand_id
1 'polypeptide(L)'
;MPSACGLACEVCGGKTRSLCPINGCAPGSQASSKLEEQRRVLGFTCPILECALKKGVDHCSRDCEDFPCELYYKIEVPYSRKFLEIIREVLRR
;
A
#
# COMPACT_ATOMS: atom_id res chain seq x y z
N MET A 1 -12.35 2.60 0.08
CA MET A 1 -11.84 1.23 0.25
C MET A 1 -10.36 1.33 0.56
N PRO A 2 -9.86 0.57 1.55
CA PRO A 2 -8.44 0.52 1.88
C PRO A 2 -7.58 0.17 0.67
N SER A 3 -6.38 0.73 0.61
CA SER A 3 -5.40 0.38 -0.43
C SER A 3 -4.70 -0.95 -0.14
N ALA A 4 -3.87 -1.42 -1.07
CA ALA A 4 -3.03 -2.60 -0.85
C ALA A 4 -2.19 -2.57 0.44
N CYS A 5 -1.72 -1.38 0.85
CA CYS A 5 -0.98 -1.22 2.09
C CYS A 5 -1.86 -1.08 3.35
N GLY A 6 -3.18 -1.14 3.23
CA GLY A 6 -4.12 -1.02 4.35
C GLY A 6 -4.52 0.42 4.69
N LEU A 7 -3.98 1.43 3.99
CA LEU A 7 -4.39 2.83 4.19
C LEU A 7 -5.75 3.10 3.53
N ALA A 8 -6.72 3.51 4.35
CA ALA A 8 -8.03 3.99 3.91
C ALA A 8 -7.90 5.38 3.26
N CYS A 9 -7.76 5.41 1.94
CA CYS A 9 -7.59 6.66 1.20
C CYS A 9 -8.83 7.57 1.31
N GLU A 10 -10.01 7.03 1.59
CA GLU A 10 -11.27 7.75 1.85
C GLU A 10 -11.21 8.71 3.03
N VAL A 11 -10.39 8.44 4.05
CA VAL A 11 -10.22 9.30 5.23
C VAL A 11 -8.87 10.02 5.24
N CYS A 12 -8.06 9.84 4.20
CA CYS A 12 -6.75 10.48 4.10
C CYS A 12 -6.91 12.00 3.95
N GLY A 13 -6.27 12.77 4.84
CA GLY A 13 -6.26 14.24 4.79
C GLY A 13 -5.75 14.80 3.45
N GLY A 14 -4.77 14.16 2.82
CA GLY A 14 -4.25 14.56 1.51
C GLY A 14 -5.27 14.39 0.39
N LYS A 15 -6.01 13.27 0.38
CA LYS A 15 -7.04 13.04 -0.64
C LYS A 15 -8.26 13.93 -0.42
N THR A 16 -8.75 14.02 0.82
CA THR A 16 -9.94 14.82 1.18
C THR A 16 -9.76 16.32 0.89
N ARG A 17 -8.52 16.82 0.97
CA ARG A 17 -8.15 18.19 0.61
C ARG A 17 -7.71 18.37 -0.85
N SER A 18 -7.86 17.35 -1.69
CA SER A 18 -7.43 17.37 -3.10
C SER A 18 -5.92 17.65 -3.32
N LEU A 19 -5.09 17.30 -2.34
CA LEU A 19 -3.63 17.47 -2.37
C LEU A 19 -2.89 16.20 -2.81
N CYS A 20 -3.57 15.05 -2.82
CA CYS A 20 -2.97 13.79 -3.26
C CYS A 20 -2.84 13.77 -4.80
N PRO A 21 -1.63 13.71 -5.38
CA PRO A 21 -1.43 13.83 -6.82
C PRO A 21 -2.11 12.73 -7.64
N ILE A 22 -2.32 11.55 -7.06
CA ILE A 22 -2.89 10.36 -7.70
C ILE A 22 -4.35 10.08 -7.27
N ASN A 23 -4.95 11.01 -6.51
CA ASN A 23 -6.29 10.89 -5.96
C ASN A 23 -6.55 9.54 -5.23
N GLY A 24 -5.60 9.15 -4.38
CA GLY A 24 -5.64 7.90 -3.59
C GLY A 24 -5.21 6.64 -4.34
N CYS A 25 -4.98 5.57 -3.58
CA CYS A 25 -4.60 4.24 -4.07
C CYS A 25 -5.81 3.30 -4.11
N ALA A 26 -5.56 2.05 -4.50
CA ALA A 26 -6.57 0.99 -4.63
C ALA A 26 -6.09 -0.32 -3.96
N PRO A 27 -7.00 -1.30 -3.74
CA PRO A 27 -6.65 -2.69 -3.48
C PRO A 27 -5.82 -3.28 -4.63
N GLY A 28 -5.07 -4.36 -4.37
CA GLY A 28 -4.18 -4.97 -5.37
C GLY A 28 -4.87 -5.42 -6.66
N SER A 29 -6.05 -6.04 -6.59
CA SER A 29 -6.81 -6.46 -7.79
C SER A 29 -7.23 -5.29 -8.69
N GLN A 30 -7.32 -4.07 -8.14
CA GLN A 30 -7.72 -2.85 -8.84
C GLN A 30 -6.54 -1.89 -9.07
N ALA A 31 -5.31 -2.39 -8.91
CA ALA A 31 -4.11 -1.55 -8.92
C ALA A 31 -3.71 -1.04 -10.31
N SER A 32 -4.10 -1.71 -11.41
CA SER A 32 -3.58 -1.44 -12.76
C SER A 32 -3.68 0.04 -13.14
N SER A 33 -4.88 0.61 -13.10
CA SER A 33 -5.12 2.01 -13.47
C SER A 33 -4.41 2.99 -12.52
N LYS A 34 -4.26 2.63 -11.24
CA LYS A 34 -3.53 3.44 -10.26
C LYS A 34 -2.03 3.41 -10.48
N LEU A 35 -1.47 2.29 -10.93
CA LEU A 35 -0.05 2.19 -11.27
C LEU A 35 0.28 2.99 -12.53
N GLU A 36 -0.58 2.96 -13.53
CA GLU A 36 -0.45 3.81 -14.73
C GLU A 36 -0.48 5.30 -14.36
N GLU A 37 -1.43 5.70 -13.50
CA GLU A 37 -1.53 7.07 -13.01
C GLU A 37 -0.31 7.50 -12.17
N GLN A 38 0.20 6.62 -11.30
CA GLN A 38 1.43 6.87 -10.54
C GLN A 38 2.62 7.09 -11.48
N ARG A 39 2.79 6.24 -12.49
CA ARG A 39 3.85 6.41 -13.49
C ARG A 39 3.74 7.74 -14.21
N ARG A 40 2.53 8.12 -14.62
CA ARG A 40 2.25 9.36 -15.37
C ARG A 40 2.49 10.62 -14.54
N VAL A 41 2.05 10.63 -13.28
CA VAL A 41 2.05 11.83 -12.42
C VAL A 41 3.31 11.94 -11.56
N LEU A 42 3.81 10.81 -11.06
CA LEU A 42 4.94 10.77 -10.11
C LEU A 42 6.26 10.35 -10.77
N GLY A 43 6.22 9.77 -11.97
CA GLY A 43 7.40 9.22 -12.65
C GLY A 43 7.85 7.84 -12.13
N PHE A 44 7.18 7.29 -11.11
CA PHE A 44 7.46 5.96 -10.55
C PHE A 44 6.17 5.26 -10.13
N THR A 45 6.24 3.94 -9.94
CA THR A 45 5.14 3.14 -9.40
C THR A 45 5.41 2.76 -7.94
N CYS A 46 4.35 2.65 -7.14
CA CYS A 46 4.46 2.17 -5.77
C CYS A 46 4.84 0.67 -5.78
N PRO A 47 5.97 0.27 -5.21
CA PRO A 47 6.43 -1.11 -5.27
C PRO A 47 5.53 -2.07 -4.48
N ILE A 48 4.91 -1.61 -3.39
CA ILE A 48 3.91 -2.40 -2.65
C ILE A 48 2.72 -2.71 -3.55
N LEU A 49 2.17 -1.67 -4.21
CA LEU A 49 0.97 -1.80 -5.01
C LEU A 49 1.21 -2.67 -6.25
N GLU A 50 2.39 -2.54 -6.87
CA GLU A 50 2.80 -3.40 -7.97
C GLU A 50 2.97 -4.86 -7.54
N CYS A 51 3.59 -5.10 -6.38
CA CYS A 51 3.72 -6.44 -5.81
C CYS A 51 2.35 -7.06 -5.50
N ALA A 52 1.44 -6.28 -4.92
CA ALA A 52 0.09 -6.72 -4.59
C ALA A 52 -0.70 -7.15 -5.84
N LEU A 53 -0.61 -6.36 -6.93
CA LEU A 53 -1.19 -6.74 -8.23
C LEU A 53 -0.61 -8.05 -8.75
N LYS A 54 0.73 -8.19 -8.75
CA LYS A 54 1.43 -9.38 -9.24
C LYS A 54 1.09 -10.64 -8.43
N LYS A 55 0.97 -10.51 -7.11
CA LYS A 55 0.61 -11.61 -6.20
C LYS A 55 -0.90 -11.88 -6.15
N GLY A 56 -1.74 -11.01 -6.71
CA GLY A 56 -3.20 -11.15 -6.65
C GLY A 56 -3.78 -10.96 -5.25
N VAL A 57 -3.15 -10.13 -4.40
CA VAL A 57 -3.60 -9.87 -3.01
C VAL A 57 -4.18 -8.47 -2.88
N ASP A 58 -5.32 -8.33 -2.21
CA ASP A 58 -6.01 -7.03 -2.13
C ASP A 58 -5.48 -6.14 -1.02
N HIS A 59 -5.19 -6.70 0.15
CA HIS A 59 -4.62 -5.99 1.30
C HIS A 59 -3.50 -6.82 1.92
N CYS A 60 -2.26 -6.32 1.90
CA CYS A 60 -1.10 -7.08 2.33
C CYS A 60 -1.23 -7.62 3.76
N SER A 61 -1.72 -6.83 4.70
CA SER A 61 -1.83 -7.25 6.10
C SER A 61 -2.92 -8.28 6.37
N ARG A 62 -3.86 -8.49 5.42
CA ARG A 62 -4.95 -9.46 5.53
C ARG A 62 -4.68 -10.70 4.68
N ASP A 63 -4.15 -10.51 3.48
CA ASP A 63 -4.16 -11.52 2.41
C ASP A 63 -2.75 -12.06 2.08
N CYS A 64 -1.67 -11.40 2.51
CA CYS A 64 -0.30 -11.82 2.19
C CYS A 64 0.34 -12.49 3.41
N GLU A 65 0.60 -13.80 3.32
CA GLU A 65 1.23 -14.59 4.39
C GLU A 65 2.63 -14.07 4.79
N ASP A 66 3.35 -13.45 3.85
CA ASP A 66 4.66 -12.87 4.11
C ASP A 66 4.61 -11.54 4.87
N PHE A 67 3.44 -10.92 5.04
CA PHE A 67 3.33 -9.59 5.65
C PHE A 67 3.56 -9.65 7.17
N PRO A 68 4.36 -8.75 7.76
CA PRO A 68 5.17 -7.70 7.12
C PRO A 68 6.45 -8.28 6.49
N CYS A 69 6.63 -8.03 5.18
CA CYS A 69 7.72 -8.61 4.39
C CYS A 69 8.87 -7.61 4.17
N GLU A 70 10.01 -8.11 3.67
CA GLU A 70 11.22 -7.33 3.37
C GLU A 70 10.96 -6.07 2.51
N LEU A 71 9.97 -6.11 1.62
CA LEU A 71 9.60 -4.95 0.82
C LEU A 71 9.20 -3.76 1.70
N TYR A 72 8.40 -3.99 2.74
CA TYR A 72 7.97 -2.96 3.69
C TYR A 72 9.14 -2.45 4.53
N TYR A 73 10.04 -3.35 4.97
CA TYR A 73 11.23 -2.96 5.74
C TYR A 73 12.22 -2.11 4.93
N LYS A 74 12.33 -2.33 3.62
CA LYS A 74 13.24 -1.58 2.75
C LYS A 74 12.74 -0.19 2.39
N ILE A 75 11.43 -0.04 2.16
CA ILE A 75 10.85 1.23 1.70
C ILE A 75 10.41 2.14 2.84
N GLU A 76 10.18 1.58 4.04
CA GLU A 76 9.74 2.28 5.26
C GLU A 76 8.53 3.24 5.09
N VAL A 77 7.71 2.99 4.07
CA VAL A 77 6.51 3.77 3.73
C VAL A 77 5.39 2.79 3.34
N PRO A 78 4.17 2.93 3.89
CA PRO A 78 3.74 3.97 4.83
C PRO A 78 4.12 3.70 6.28
N TYR A 79 4.76 2.56 6.56
CA TYR A 79 5.00 2.09 7.92
C TYR A 79 6.49 2.14 8.26
N SER A 80 6.79 2.74 9.41
CA SER A 80 8.13 2.69 9.98
C SER A 80 8.48 1.26 10.41
N ARG A 81 9.78 0.96 10.47
CA ARG A 81 10.27 -0.30 11.02
C ARG A 81 9.67 -0.63 12.39
N LYS A 82 9.52 0.36 13.27
CA LYS A 82 8.90 0.16 14.60
C LYS A 82 7.46 -0.34 14.51
N PHE A 83 6.65 0.23 13.61
CA PHE A 83 5.28 -0.24 13.39
C PHE A 83 5.26 -1.66 12.82
N LEU A 84 6.15 -1.95 11.86
CA LEU A 84 6.26 -3.27 11.23
C LEU A 84 6.63 -4.36 12.25
N GLU A 85 7.51 -4.08 13.21
CA GLU A 85 7.82 -5.06 14.28
C GLU A 85 6.63 -5.25 15.23
N ILE A 86 5.87 -4.19 15.56
CA ILE A 86 4.67 -4.32 16.40
C ILE A 86 3.62 -5.19 15.71
N ILE A 87 3.32 -4.92 14.44
CA ILE A 87 2.28 -5.67 13.72
C ILE A 87 2.70 -7.12 13.46
N ARG A 88 4.00 -7.38 13.26
CA ARG A 88 4.55 -8.74 13.19
C ARG A 88 4.22 -9.55 14.44
N GLU A 89 4.41 -8.97 15.63
CA GLU A 89 4.09 -9.64 16.89
C GLU A 89 2.59 -9.83 17.10
N VAL A 90 1.76 -8.92 16.60
CA VAL A 90 0.29 -9.06 16.65
C VAL A 90 -0.20 -10.20 15.75
N LEU A 91 0.36 -10.34 14.56
CA LEU A 91 -0.06 -11.35 13.56
C LEU A 91 0.50 -12.75 13.82
N ARG A 92 1.45 -12.91 14.74
CA ARG A 92 1.99 -14.21 15.18
C ARG A 92 1.14 -14.91 16.24
N ARG A 93 0.16 -14.21 16.81
CA ARG A 93 -0.76 -14.71 17.84
C ARG A 93 -2.00 -15.32 17.21
#